data_AF-A0A382HIY8-F1
#
_entry.id   AF-A0A382HIY8-F1
#
_cell.length_a   1.000
_cell.length_b   1.000
_cell.length_c   1.000
_cell.angle_alpha   90.00
_cell.angle_beta   90.00
_cell.angle_gamma   90.00
#
_symmetry.space_group_name_H-M   'P 1'
#
loop_
_entity.id
_entity.type
_entity.pdbx_description
1 polymer ?
#
loop_
_entity_poly.entity_id
_entity_poly.type
_entity_poly.pdbx_seq_one_letter_code
_entity_poly.pdbx_strand_id
1 'polypeptide(L)'
;PSVIKWASECVKIPYRHPFTGKQRNYIPDFLVQYKTKHDKIVTELVEIKPKKQSIMESKASQGTKEAVVLNHAKWQSAQAWCKQQKIIFRVITEDDIFRK
;
A
#
# COMPACT_ATOMS: atom_id res chain seq x y z
N PRO A 1 7.51 6.67 19.45
CA PRO A 1 6.14 6.31 19.01
C PRO A 1 5.76 4.98 19.61
N SER A 2 4.58 4.87 20.22
CA SER A 2 4.08 3.60 20.77
C SER A 2 3.07 2.99 19.81
N VAL A 3 3.31 1.76 19.37
CA VAL A 3 2.32 0.97 18.63
C VAL A 3 1.20 0.60 19.60
N ILE A 4 -0.04 0.89 19.23
CA ILE A 4 -1.24 0.58 20.02
C ILE A 4 -1.75 -0.81 19.65
N LYS A 5 -1.91 -1.06 18.35
CA LYS A 5 -2.34 -2.35 17.80
C LYS A 5 -1.96 -2.46 16.33
N TRP A 6 -1.86 -3.70 15.86
CA TRP A 6 -1.62 -3.99 14.45
C TRP A 6 -2.26 -5.34 14.08
N ALA A 7 -2.47 -5.55 12.79
CA ALA A 7 -2.94 -6.81 12.25
C ALA A 7 -2.38 -7.03 10.84
N SER A 8 -1.91 -8.25 10.56
CA SER A 8 -1.41 -8.65 9.24
C SER A 8 -2.57 -9.08 8.34
N GLU A 9 -2.53 -8.71 7.07
CA GLU A 9 -3.42 -9.20 6.01
C GLU A 9 -4.94 -9.14 6.34
N CYS A 10 -5.33 -8.21 7.22
CA CYS A 10 -6.67 -8.21 7.82
C CYS A 10 -7.73 -7.48 6.99
N VAL A 11 -7.37 -6.90 5.85
CA VAL A 11 -8.27 -6.10 5.01
C VAL A 11 -8.33 -6.69 3.59
N LYS A 12 -9.53 -6.88 3.08
CA LYS A 12 -9.79 -7.28 1.69
C LYS A 12 -10.42 -6.11 0.93
N ILE A 13 -9.75 -5.63 -0.11
CA ILE A 13 -10.18 -4.47 -0.90
C ILE A 13 -10.47 -4.91 -2.34
N PRO A 14 -11.70 -4.73 -2.86
CA PRO A 14 -12.00 -5.02 -4.25
C PRO A 14 -11.33 -4.00 -5.17
N TYR A 15 -10.74 -4.48 -6.27
CA TYR A 15 -10.17 -3.66 -7.32
C TYR A 15 -10.48 -4.25 -8.71
N ARG A 16 -10.48 -3.38 -9.73
CA ARG A 16 -10.64 -3.81 -11.12
C ARG A 16 -9.27 -4.08 -11.73
N HIS A 17 -9.03 -5.30 -12.19
CA HIS A 17 -7.76 -5.69 -12.78
C HIS A 17 -7.55 -4.98 -14.13
N PRO A 18 -6.48 -4.18 -14.32
CA PRO A 18 -6.36 -3.27 -15.47
C PRO A 18 -6.29 -3.99 -16.82
N PHE A 19 -5.65 -5.16 -16.88
CA PHE A 19 -5.50 -5.91 -18.14
C PHE A 19 -6.68 -6.82 -18.50
N THR A 20 -7.50 -7.21 -17.52
CA THR A 20 -8.58 -8.20 -17.76
C THR A 20 -9.96 -7.62 -17.51
N GLY A 21 -10.06 -6.43 -16.91
CA GLY A 21 -11.32 -5.80 -16.54
C GLY A 21 -12.09 -6.50 -15.40
N LYS A 22 -11.65 -7.67 -14.94
CA LYS A 22 -12.31 -8.48 -13.92
C LYS A 22 -12.13 -7.88 -12.53
N GLN A 23 -13.15 -8.04 -11.68
CA GLN A 23 -13.05 -7.73 -10.25
C GLN A 23 -12.16 -8.76 -9.54
N ARG A 24 -11.25 -8.27 -8.70
CA ARG A 24 -10.35 -9.08 -7.87
C ARG A 24 -10.20 -8.46 -6.49
N ASN A 25 -9.61 -9.22 -5.58
CA ASN A 25 -9.33 -8.79 -4.22
C ASN A 25 -7.84 -8.47 -4.06
N TYR A 26 -7.56 -7.34 -3.42
CA TYR A 26 -6.25 -6.95 -2.93
C TYR A 26 -6.22 -7.09 -1.40
N ILE A 27 -5.20 -7.76 -0.88
CA ILE A 27 -4.92 -7.91 0.54
C ILE A 27 -3.59 -7.18 0.80
N PRO A 28 -3.61 -6.00 1.46
CA PRO A 28 -2.41 -5.26 1.86
C PRO A 28 -1.69 -5.94 3.04
N ASP A 29 -0.40 -5.67 3.21
CA ASP A 29 0.44 -6.37 4.19
C ASP A 29 -0.03 -6.21 5.64
N PHE A 30 -0.24 -4.98 6.13
CA PHE A 30 -0.72 -4.78 7.51
C PHE A 30 -1.45 -3.46 7.76
N LEU A 31 -2.34 -3.48 8.76
CA LEU A 31 -2.95 -2.30 9.36
C LEU A 31 -2.26 -2.02 10.70
N VAL A 32 -1.87 -0.78 10.95
CA VAL A 32 -1.22 -0.37 12.20
C VAL A 32 -1.86 0.87 12.78
N GLN A 33 -2.03 0.90 14.09
CA GLN A 33 -2.42 2.08 14.85
C GLN A 33 -1.34 2.42 15.87
N TYR A 34 -0.92 3.66 15.92
CA TYR A 34 0.15 4.12 16.81
C TYR A 34 -0.08 5.55 17.30
N LYS A 35 0.60 5.89 18.40
CA LYS A 35 0.60 7.24 18.97
C LYS A 35 1.83 8.01 18.50
N THR A 36 1.60 9.19 17.92
CA THR A 36 2.67 10.10 17.49
C THR A 36 3.35 10.77 18.68
N LYS A 37 4.44 11.51 18.43
CA LYS A 37 5.16 12.27 19.45
C LYS A 37 4.31 13.41 20.07
N HIS A 38 3.27 13.85 19.36
CA HIS A 38 2.34 14.91 19.80
C HIS A 38 1.00 14.31 20.28
N ASP A 39 1.05 13.10 20.83
CA ASP A 39 -0.09 12.34 21.36
C ASP A 39 -1.25 12.02 20.40
N LYS A 40 -1.20 12.44 19.13
CA LYS A 40 -2.20 12.08 18.11
C LYS A 40 -2.16 10.59 17.79
N ILE A 41 -3.32 9.95 17.74
CA ILE A 41 -3.50 8.58 17.25
C ILE A 41 -3.57 8.60 15.72
N VAL A 42 -2.78 7.76 15.08
CA VAL A 42 -2.75 7.57 13.62
C VAL A 42 -3.02 6.11 13.32
N THR A 43 -3.90 5.86 12.34
CA THR A 43 -4.14 4.53 11.77
C THR A 43 -3.69 4.55 10.31
N GLU A 44 -2.87 3.57 9.94
CA GLU A 44 -2.37 3.41 8.58
C GLU A 44 -2.60 1.98 8.08
N LEU A 45 -3.00 1.88 6.81
CA LEU A 45 -2.93 0.67 6.03
C LEU A 45 -1.64 0.72 5.20
N VAL A 46 -0.79 -0.27 5.37
CA VAL A 46 0.57 -0.29 4.84
C VAL A 46 0.74 -1.41 3.83
N GLU A 47 1.41 -1.09 2.74
CA GLU A 47 1.95 -2.02 1.77
C GLU A 47 3.48 -1.89 1.74
N ILE A 48 4.20 -3.00 1.78
CA ILE A 48 5.62 -3.09 1.54
C ILE A 48 5.84 -3.56 0.10
N LYS A 49 6.57 -2.76 -0.68
CA LYS A 49 7.00 -3.14 -2.03
C LYS A 49 8.40 -2.63 -2.33
N PRO A 50 9.23 -3.40 -3.08
CA PRO A 50 10.52 -2.92 -3.56
C PRO A 50 10.34 -1.63 -4.38
N LYS A 51 11.21 -0.64 -4.19
CA LYS A 51 11.12 0.67 -4.85
C LYS A 51 11.02 0.58 -6.37
N LYS A 52 11.74 -0.35 -6.97
CA LYS A 52 11.71 -0.63 -8.43
C LYS A 52 10.34 -1.07 -8.95
N GLN A 53 9.46 -1.57 -8.08
CA GLN A 53 8.08 -1.95 -8.42
C GLN A 53 7.06 -0.87 -8.05
N SER A 54 7.53 0.25 -7.49
CA SER A 54 6.71 1.39 -7.07
C SER A 54 6.81 2.59 -7.98
N ILE A 55 7.82 2.65 -8.84
CA ILE A 55 8.06 3.76 -9.76
C ILE A 55 8.24 3.20 -11.16
N MET A 56 7.58 3.82 -12.15
CA MET A 56 7.77 3.44 -13.55
C MET A 56 9.06 4.06 -14.09
N GLU A 57 10.13 3.27 -14.14
CA GLU A 57 11.40 3.69 -14.73
C GLU A 57 11.38 3.54 -16.27
N SER A 58 11.97 4.51 -16.99
CA SER A 58 11.97 4.53 -18.46
C SER A 58 12.63 3.31 -19.11
N LYS A 59 13.60 2.69 -18.41
CA LYS A 59 14.34 1.49 -18.86
C LYS A 59 13.75 0.17 -18.36
N ALA A 60 12.58 0.18 -17.73
CA ALA A 60 11.96 -1.03 -17.19
C ALA A 60 11.56 -2.01 -18.31
N SER A 61 11.70 -3.32 -18.04
CA SER A 61 11.20 -4.38 -18.92
C SER A 61 9.67 -4.30 -19.05
N GLN A 62 9.10 -4.89 -20.11
CA GLN A 62 7.65 -4.92 -20.31
C GLN A 62 6.92 -5.57 -19.13
N GLY A 63 7.42 -6.69 -18.61
CA GLY A 63 6.83 -7.34 -17.43
C GLY A 63 6.91 -6.47 -16.17
N THR A 64 7.98 -5.70 -16.00
CA THR A 64 8.09 -4.74 -14.89
C THR A 64 7.06 -3.62 -15.02
N LYS A 65 6.86 -3.08 -16.23
CA LYS A 65 5.84 -2.05 -16.50
C LYS A 65 4.44 -2.58 -16.19
N GLU A 66 4.13 -3.80 -16.60
CA GLU A 66 2.84 -4.44 -16.33
C GLU A 66 2.60 -4.63 -14.82
N ALA A 67 3.63 -5.07 -14.08
CA ALA A 67 3.56 -5.20 -12.63
C ALA A 67 3.31 -3.85 -11.94
N VAL A 68 4.00 -2.79 -12.39
CA VAL A 68 3.80 -1.42 -11.87
C VAL A 68 2.37 -0.95 -12.11
N VAL A 69 1.84 -1.11 -13.33
CA VAL A 69 0.45 -0.74 -13.66
C VAL A 69 -0.55 -1.53 -12.82
N LEU A 70 -0.34 -2.84 -12.64
CA LEU A 70 -1.19 -3.69 -11.80
C LEU A 70 -1.15 -3.24 -10.33
N ASN A 71 0.02 -2.90 -9.80
CA ASN A 71 0.17 -2.41 -8.43
C ASN A 71 -0.50 -1.05 -8.24
N HIS A 72 -0.32 -0.12 -9.18
CA HIS A 72 -1.03 1.17 -9.13
C HIS A 72 -2.55 1.01 -9.10
N ALA A 73 -3.12 0.07 -9.86
CA ALA A 73 -4.56 -0.21 -9.82
C ALA A 73 -5.01 -0.69 -8.42
N LYS A 74 -4.23 -1.56 -7.78
CA LYS A 74 -4.50 -2.01 -6.39
C LYS A 74 -4.43 -0.83 -5.41
N TRP A 75 -3.40 0.01 -5.54
CA TRP A 75 -3.16 1.14 -4.66
C TRP A 75 -4.20 2.24 -4.81
N GLN A 76 -4.68 2.51 -6.02
CA GLN A 76 -5.79 3.45 -6.22
C GLN A 76 -7.05 2.98 -5.48
N SER A 77 -7.39 1.69 -5.56
CA SER A 77 -8.50 1.12 -4.79
C SER A 77 -8.26 1.21 -3.28
N ALA A 78 -7.03 0.95 -2.81
CA ALA A 78 -6.70 1.06 -1.39
C ALA A 78 -6.74 2.50 -0.87
N GLN A 79 -6.25 3.48 -1.63
CA GLN A 79 -6.36 4.89 -1.31
C GLN A 79 -7.83 5.33 -1.19
N ALA A 80 -8.68 4.90 -2.13
CA ALA A 80 -10.11 5.18 -2.08
C ALA A 80 -10.77 4.55 -0.84
N TRP A 81 -10.43 3.30 -0.52
CA TRP A 81 -10.92 2.61 0.67
C TRP A 81 -10.46 3.31 1.96
N CYS A 82 -9.17 3.63 2.10
CA CYS A 82 -8.62 4.34 3.25
C CYS A 82 -9.26 5.72 3.45
N LYS A 83 -9.52 6.45 2.36
CA LYS A 83 -10.23 7.74 2.41
C LYS A 83 -11.63 7.59 3.01
N GLN A 84 -12.37 6.54 2.64
CA GLN A 84 -13.70 6.25 3.21
C GLN A 84 -13.60 5.89 4.70
N GLN A 85 -12.56 5.15 5.10
CA GLN A 85 -12.32 4.78 6.51
C GLN A 85 -11.69 5.90 7.34
N LYS A 86 -11.35 7.05 6.74
CA LYS A 86 -10.62 8.16 7.38
C LYS A 86 -9.25 7.74 7.97
N ILE A 87 -8.56 6.82 7.28
CA ILE A 87 -7.20 6.38 7.62
C ILE A 87 -6.22 6.67 6.47
N ILE A 88 -4.93 6.45 6.71
CA ILE A 88 -3.88 6.72 5.72
C ILE A 88 -3.52 5.43 4.99
N PHE A 89 -3.33 5.50 3.66
CA PHE A 89 -2.66 4.44 2.91
C PHE A 89 -1.20 4.83 2.66
N ARG A 90 -0.27 3.92 2.95
CA ARG A 90 1.16 4.18 2.77
C ARG A 90 1.85 2.99 2.11
N VAL A 91 2.65 3.26 1.09
CA VAL A 91 3.59 2.28 0.52
C VAL A 91 4.96 2.54 1.14
N ILE A 92 5.60 1.48 1.63
CA ILE A 92 6.92 1.49 2.26
C ILE A 92 7.87 0.68 1.38
N THR A 93 9.06 1.22 1.18
CA THR A 93 10.13 0.61 0.39
C THR A 93 11.35 0.33 1.26
N GLU A 94 12.37 -0.31 0.68
CA GLU A 94 13.66 -0.52 1.33
C GLU A 94 14.33 0.79 1.79
N ASP A 95 14.10 1.91 1.08
CA ASP A 95 14.64 3.23 1.44
C ASP A 95 14.02 3.79 2.74
N ASP A 96 12.77 3.42 3.02
CA ASP A 96 12.06 3.83 4.24
C ASP A 96 12.46 2.99 5.45
N ILE A 97 12.80 1.72 5.21
CA ILE A 97 13.13 0.73 6.24
C ILE A 97 14.60 0.85 6.65
N PHE A 98 15.51 0.92 5.68
CA PHE A 98 16.94 0.95 5.94
C PHE A 98 17.45 2.39 5.94
N ARG A 99 17.75 2.92 7.13
CA ARG A 99 18.57 4.13 7.26
C ARG A 99 20.04 3.74 7.16
N LYS A 100 20.78 4.35 6.24
CA LYS A 100 22.25 4.39 6.29
C LYS A 100 22.71 5.47 7.24
#